data_AF-A0A7V8NQ46-F1
#
_entry.id   AF-A0A7V8NQ46-F1
#
_cell.length_a   1.000
_cell.length_b   1.000
_cell.length_c   1.000
_cell.angle_alpha   90.00
_cell.angle_beta   90.00
_cell.angle_gamma   90.00
#
_symmetry.space_group_name_H-M   'P 1'
#
loop_
_entity.id
_entity.type
_entity.pdbx_description
1 polymer ?
#
loop_
_entity_poly.entity_id
_entity_poly.type
_entity_poly.pdbx_seq_one_letter_code
_entity_poly.pdbx_strand_id
1 'polypeptide(L)'
;MVRLDVLAEGKRGGTSLLDEVRTFHDACLRGDYYDSFDVNSKNYMDTSKGTDAFMAEFEGLIEKCIRASAKGPLSPVREAFELLFALLRRLDRDPDSVVFFADEGGSWQVGVDWRAALPAYFRCLADATPAEHFAREVDRAIADFADYDRPKHLATARRVAHADQRVALQSLPAREQRRSRRA
;
A
#
# COMPACT_ATOMS: atom_id res chain seq x y z
N MET A 1 -53.73 -14.86 -6.41
CA MET A 1 -52.79 -15.60 -7.26
C MET A 1 -51.58 -14.71 -7.48
N VAL A 2 -50.42 -15.17 -7.05
CA VAL A 2 -49.21 -14.38 -6.75
C VAL A 2 -48.56 -13.84 -8.02
N ARG A 3 -48.14 -12.57 -7.99
CA ARG A 3 -47.26 -11.95 -8.99
C ARG A 3 -45.84 -12.52 -8.81
N LEU A 4 -45.33 -13.17 -9.85
CA LEU A 4 -43.92 -13.54 -9.96
C LEU A 4 -43.17 -12.37 -10.61
N ASP A 5 -42.83 -11.37 -9.81
CA ASP A 5 -41.71 -10.48 -10.14
C ASP A 5 -40.42 -11.20 -9.73
N VAL A 6 -39.95 -12.10 -10.60
CA VAL A 6 -38.58 -12.63 -10.50
C VAL A 6 -37.66 -11.53 -11.00
N LEU A 7 -37.28 -10.66 -10.06
CA LEU A 7 -36.14 -9.78 -10.24
C LEU A 7 -34.93 -10.66 -10.49
N ALA A 8 -34.42 -10.58 -11.72
CA ALA A 8 -33.10 -11.01 -12.06
C ALA A 8 -32.08 -10.20 -11.23
N GLU A 9 -31.76 -10.69 -10.03
CA GLU A 9 -30.52 -10.33 -9.34
C GLU A 9 -29.35 -10.93 -10.14
N GLY A 10 -28.84 -10.13 -11.07
CA GLY A 10 -27.59 -10.40 -11.77
C GLY A 10 -26.42 -10.47 -10.78
N LYS A 11 -25.98 -11.70 -10.48
CA LYS A 11 -24.58 -12.09 -10.26
C LYS A 11 -23.75 -11.22 -9.30
N ARG A 12 -24.03 -11.31 -8.00
CA ARG A 12 -23.06 -10.92 -6.94
C ARG A 12 -22.33 -12.18 -6.45
N GLY A 13 -21.16 -12.46 -7.02
CA GLY A 13 -20.37 -13.63 -6.63
C GLY A 13 -18.87 -13.47 -6.88
N GLY A 14 -18.37 -12.23 -6.91
CA GLY A 14 -16.93 -11.95 -6.93
C GLY A 14 -16.46 -11.54 -5.54
N THR A 15 -15.31 -12.06 -5.12
CA THR A 15 -14.59 -11.63 -3.90
C THR A 15 -14.37 -10.12 -3.93
N SER A 16 -14.54 -9.44 -2.79
CA SER A 16 -14.29 -7.99 -2.74
C SER A 16 -12.79 -7.69 -2.81
N LEU A 17 -12.40 -6.50 -3.28
CA LEU A 17 -10.98 -6.09 -3.29
C LEU A 17 -10.32 -6.20 -1.91
N LEU A 18 -11.05 -5.84 -0.86
CA LEU A 18 -10.53 -5.95 0.51
C LEU A 18 -10.30 -7.41 0.91
N ASP A 19 -11.19 -8.32 0.50
CA ASP A 19 -11.02 -9.75 0.77
C ASP A 19 -9.87 -10.36 -0.04
N GLU A 20 -9.64 -9.91 -1.29
CA GLU A 20 -8.45 -10.28 -2.07
C GLU A 20 -7.17 -9.84 -1.35
N VAL A 21 -7.11 -8.58 -0.89
CA VAL A 21 -5.94 -8.07 -0.15
C VAL A 21 -5.73 -8.78 1.18
N ARG A 22 -6.80 -9.11 1.91
CA ARG A 22 -6.71 -9.90 3.16
C ARG A 22 -6.15 -11.28 2.88
N THR A 23 -6.64 -11.95 1.84
CA THR A 23 -6.16 -13.27 1.44
C THR A 23 -4.66 -13.24 1.12
N PHE A 24 -4.23 -12.26 0.32
CA PHE A 24 -2.83 -12.05 -0.01
C PHE A 24 -1.98 -11.73 1.23
N HIS A 25 -2.44 -10.82 2.08
CA HIS A 25 -1.75 -10.46 3.33
C HIS A 25 -1.57 -11.67 4.25
N ASP A 26 -2.59 -12.50 4.41
CA ASP A 26 -2.51 -13.69 5.25
C ASP A 26 -1.59 -14.75 4.65
N ALA A 27 -1.57 -14.90 3.31
CA ALA A 27 -0.62 -15.76 2.61
C ALA A 27 0.84 -15.31 2.81
N CYS A 28 1.08 -13.99 2.73
CA CYS A 28 2.37 -13.38 3.06
C CYS A 28 2.82 -13.73 4.48
N LEU A 29 1.93 -13.59 5.47
CA LEU A 29 2.25 -13.86 6.87
C LEU A 29 2.43 -15.35 7.20
N ARG A 30 1.87 -16.26 6.39
CA ARG A 30 2.14 -17.70 6.49
C ARG A 30 3.47 -18.12 5.86
N GLY A 31 4.10 -17.23 5.10
CA GLY A 31 5.33 -17.52 4.35
C GLY A 31 5.07 -18.21 3.01
N ASP A 32 3.86 -18.10 2.43
CA ASP A 32 3.51 -18.77 1.17
C ASP A 32 4.34 -18.26 -0.03
N TYR A 33 4.95 -17.08 0.10
CA TYR A 33 5.87 -16.49 -0.89
C TYR A 33 7.35 -16.59 -0.50
N TYR A 34 7.66 -17.14 0.68
CA TYR A 34 9.04 -17.28 1.12
C TYR A 34 9.70 -18.46 0.38
N ASP A 35 10.67 -18.16 -0.45
CA ASP A 35 11.38 -19.13 -1.29
C ASP A 35 12.86 -18.75 -1.33
N SER A 36 13.67 -19.39 -0.48
CA SER A 36 15.11 -19.12 -0.33
C SER A 36 15.96 -20.08 -1.15
N PHE A 37 17.15 -19.65 -1.55
CA PHE A 37 18.16 -20.49 -2.20
C PHE A 37 19.57 -20.20 -1.68
N ASP A 38 20.50 -21.10 -1.95
CA ASP A 38 21.91 -20.94 -1.55
C ASP A 38 22.58 -19.82 -2.36
N VAL A 39 22.75 -18.66 -1.71
CA VAL A 39 23.37 -17.48 -2.29
C VAL A 39 24.89 -17.65 -2.41
N ASN A 40 25.42 -17.28 -3.56
CA ASN A 40 26.84 -17.22 -3.89
C ASN A 40 27.11 -16.05 -4.85
N SER A 41 28.38 -15.81 -5.18
CA SER A 41 28.80 -14.67 -5.99
C SER A 41 28.23 -14.64 -7.41
N LYS A 42 27.55 -15.70 -7.88
CA LYS A 42 26.94 -15.77 -9.21
C LYS A 42 25.44 -15.50 -9.21
N ASN A 43 24.75 -15.72 -8.10
CA ASN A 43 23.29 -15.65 -8.01
C ASN A 43 22.78 -14.67 -6.93
N TYR A 44 23.66 -13.84 -6.35
CA TYR A 44 23.28 -12.83 -5.35
C TYR A 44 22.32 -11.74 -5.88
N MET A 45 22.17 -11.63 -7.20
CA MET A 45 21.19 -10.74 -7.85
C MET A 45 19.92 -11.46 -8.31
N ASP A 46 19.83 -12.78 -8.12
CA ASP A 46 18.68 -13.57 -8.59
C ASP A 46 17.49 -13.38 -7.63
N THR A 47 16.28 -13.35 -8.18
CA THR A 47 15.03 -13.41 -7.42
C THR A 47 14.48 -14.84 -7.46
N SER A 48 13.91 -15.28 -6.35
CA SER A 48 13.22 -16.57 -6.31
C SER A 48 11.83 -16.46 -6.93
N LYS A 49 11.22 -17.61 -7.25
CA LYS A 49 9.87 -17.62 -7.81
C LYS A 49 8.84 -17.09 -6.81
N GLY A 50 9.04 -17.36 -5.52
CA GLY A 50 8.21 -16.82 -4.44
C GLY A 50 8.27 -15.29 -4.41
N THR A 51 9.46 -14.71 -4.48
CA THR A 51 9.66 -13.25 -4.50
C THR A 51 9.06 -12.61 -5.76
N ASP A 52 9.25 -13.22 -6.94
CA ASP A 52 8.62 -12.74 -8.18
C ASP A 52 7.09 -12.76 -8.12
N ALA A 53 6.51 -13.85 -7.59
CA ALA A 53 5.06 -13.99 -7.43
C ALA A 53 4.50 -12.96 -6.45
N PHE A 54 5.19 -12.71 -5.34
CA PHE A 54 4.82 -11.67 -4.38
C PHE A 54 4.80 -10.29 -5.02
N MET A 55 5.86 -9.92 -5.75
CA MET A 55 5.95 -8.60 -6.38
C MET A 55 4.84 -8.40 -7.41
N ALA A 56 4.58 -9.39 -8.26
CA ALA A 56 3.53 -9.32 -9.27
C ALA A 56 2.12 -9.19 -8.66
N GLU A 57 1.84 -9.95 -7.59
CA GLU A 57 0.53 -9.89 -6.93
C GLU A 57 0.36 -8.59 -6.13
N PHE A 58 1.41 -8.14 -5.42
CA PHE A 58 1.43 -6.86 -4.72
C PHE A 58 1.16 -5.69 -5.67
N GLU A 59 1.86 -5.64 -6.80
CA GLU A 59 1.66 -4.62 -7.83
C GLU A 59 0.21 -4.63 -8.35
N GLY A 60 -0.30 -5.81 -8.71
CA GLY A 60 -1.68 -5.96 -9.19
C GLY A 60 -2.73 -5.49 -8.17
N LEU A 61 -2.51 -5.75 -6.87
CA LEU A 61 -3.41 -5.31 -5.81
C LEU A 61 -3.31 -3.80 -5.56
N ILE A 62 -2.12 -3.20 -5.60
CA ILE A 62 -1.94 -1.75 -5.54
C ILE A 62 -2.67 -1.06 -6.68
N GLU A 63 -2.53 -1.56 -7.91
CA GLU A 63 -3.22 -0.98 -9.06
C GLU A 63 -4.75 -1.07 -8.93
N LYS A 64 -5.27 -2.21 -8.43
CA LYS A 64 -6.69 -2.36 -8.15
C LYS A 64 -7.15 -1.33 -7.11
N CYS A 65 -6.38 -1.10 -6.04
CA CYS A 65 -6.67 -0.07 -5.05
C CYS A 65 -6.66 1.35 -5.66
N ILE A 66 -5.69 1.66 -6.51
CA ILE A 66 -5.62 2.95 -7.22
C ILE A 66 -6.88 3.15 -8.07
N ARG A 67 -7.29 2.15 -8.86
CA ARG A 67 -8.50 2.22 -9.69
C ARG A 67 -9.77 2.36 -8.85
N ALA A 68 -9.90 1.59 -7.77
CA ALA A 68 -11.04 1.62 -6.87
C ALA A 68 -11.15 2.94 -6.09
N SER A 69 -10.02 3.60 -5.78
CA SER A 69 -10.01 4.91 -5.10
C SER A 69 -10.66 6.03 -5.92
N ALA A 70 -10.87 5.84 -7.22
CA ALA A 70 -11.51 6.83 -8.08
C ALA A 70 -13.04 6.78 -8.00
N LYS A 71 -13.63 5.63 -7.64
CA LYS A 71 -15.07 5.39 -7.68
C LYS A 71 -15.47 4.33 -6.64
N GLY A 72 -16.43 4.65 -5.78
CA GLY A 72 -17.03 3.69 -4.84
C GLY A 72 -16.77 4.03 -3.38
N PRO A 73 -17.08 3.10 -2.45
CA PRO A 73 -16.86 3.32 -1.03
C PRO A 73 -15.36 3.37 -0.75
N LEU A 74 -14.91 4.46 -0.12
CA LEU A 74 -13.47 4.70 0.09
C LEU A 74 -12.91 3.97 1.32
N SER A 75 -13.75 3.62 2.31
CA SER A 75 -13.30 2.92 3.52
C SER A 75 -12.68 1.54 3.23
N PRO A 76 -13.31 0.63 2.46
CA PRO A 76 -12.69 -0.67 2.17
C PRO A 76 -11.41 -0.55 1.34
N VAL A 77 -11.31 0.46 0.47
CA VAL A 77 -10.12 0.71 -0.34
C VAL A 77 -8.99 1.27 0.53
N ARG A 78 -9.30 2.13 1.51
CA ARG A 78 -8.34 2.60 2.52
C ARG A 78 -7.76 1.41 3.28
N GLU A 79 -8.61 0.53 3.81
CA GLU A 79 -8.15 -0.65 4.58
C GLU A 79 -7.26 -1.57 3.72
N ALA A 80 -7.60 -1.72 2.43
CA ALA A 80 -6.77 -2.48 1.50
C ALA A 80 -5.37 -1.85 1.32
N PHE A 81 -5.28 -0.53 1.13
CA PHE A 81 -3.99 0.16 1.11
C PHE A 81 -3.21 -0.02 2.41
N GLU A 82 -3.87 0.10 3.56
CA GLU A 82 -3.23 0.00 4.87
C GLU A 82 -2.62 -1.39 5.11
N LEU A 83 -3.29 -2.47 4.69
CA LEU A 83 -2.74 -3.83 4.75
C LEU A 83 -1.51 -3.99 3.84
N LEU A 84 -1.57 -3.49 2.61
CA LEU A 84 -0.43 -3.54 1.68
C LEU A 84 0.76 -2.73 2.21
N PHE A 85 0.52 -1.54 2.76
CA PHE A 85 1.57 -0.71 3.36
C PHE A 85 2.12 -1.33 4.65
N ALA A 86 1.31 -2.08 5.40
CA ALA A 86 1.79 -2.81 6.57
C ALA A 86 2.79 -3.91 6.18
N LEU A 87 2.58 -4.60 5.06
CA LEU A 87 3.56 -5.57 4.53
C LEU A 87 4.88 -4.89 4.18
N LEU A 88 4.86 -3.74 3.49
CA LEU A 88 6.09 -3.02 3.14
C LEU A 88 6.87 -2.57 4.39
N ARG A 89 6.18 -2.00 5.39
CA ARG A 89 6.83 -1.66 6.68
C ARG A 89 7.38 -2.88 7.42
N ARG A 90 6.79 -4.05 7.20
CA ARG A 90 7.27 -5.30 7.77
C ARG A 90 8.55 -5.73 7.08
N LEU A 91 8.62 -5.68 5.75
CA LEU A 91 9.85 -5.92 4.98
C LEU A 91 10.98 -5.00 5.42
N ASP A 92 10.71 -3.71 5.65
CA ASP A 92 11.75 -2.78 6.10
C ASP A 92 12.25 -3.05 7.53
N ARG A 93 11.45 -3.75 8.36
CA ARG A 93 11.82 -4.11 9.73
C ARG A 93 12.52 -5.46 9.80
N ASP A 94 12.04 -6.39 8.99
CA ASP A 94 12.44 -7.80 8.96
C ASP A 94 12.30 -8.31 7.51
N PRO A 95 13.33 -8.08 6.67
CA PRO A 95 13.27 -8.33 5.22
C PRO A 95 12.89 -9.75 4.84
N ASP A 96 13.29 -10.73 5.65
CA ASP A 96 13.07 -12.17 5.41
C ASP A 96 11.74 -12.69 5.98
N SER A 97 10.89 -11.81 6.51
CA SER A 97 9.67 -12.22 7.23
C SER A 97 8.45 -12.49 6.35
N VAL A 98 8.55 -12.24 5.05
CA VAL A 98 7.45 -12.38 4.08
C VAL A 98 7.95 -12.98 2.76
N VAL A 99 9.06 -12.46 2.23
CA VAL A 99 9.75 -12.95 1.04
C VAL A 99 11.24 -13.03 1.30
N PHE A 100 11.97 -13.74 0.43
CA PHE A 100 13.41 -13.84 0.51
C PHE A 100 14.08 -12.86 -0.47
N PHE A 101 15.09 -12.13 0.02
CA PHE A 101 15.96 -11.31 -0.83
C PHE A 101 17.38 -11.90 -0.80
N ALA A 102 17.97 -12.12 -1.98
CA ALA A 102 19.30 -12.74 -2.09
C ALA A 102 20.45 -11.81 -1.64
N ASP A 103 20.20 -10.52 -1.55
CA ASP A 103 21.13 -9.47 -1.09
C ASP A 103 20.39 -8.51 -0.15
N GLU A 104 20.78 -7.23 -0.04
CA GLU A 104 20.07 -6.23 0.77
C GLU A 104 18.59 -6.09 0.36
N GLY A 105 17.71 -6.64 1.20
CA GLY A 105 16.26 -6.63 1.01
C GLY A 105 15.56 -5.43 1.66
N GLY A 106 14.47 -4.98 1.04
CA GLY A 106 13.62 -3.94 1.60
C GLY A 106 12.43 -3.60 0.71
N SER A 107 11.49 -2.81 1.23
CA SER A 107 10.27 -2.43 0.50
C SER A 107 10.54 -1.69 -0.81
N TRP A 108 11.71 -1.05 -0.92
CA TRP A 108 12.16 -0.36 -2.12
C TRP A 108 12.30 -1.28 -3.35
N GLN A 109 12.52 -2.58 -3.15
CA GLN A 109 12.61 -3.56 -4.25
C GLN A 109 11.26 -3.90 -4.88
N VAL A 110 10.14 -3.65 -4.17
CA VAL A 110 8.78 -3.98 -4.66
C VAL A 110 8.31 -3.04 -5.79
N GLY A 111 8.95 -1.88 -5.97
CA GLY A 111 8.75 -1.05 -7.16
C GLY A 111 7.44 -0.26 -7.23
N VAL A 112 6.79 0.04 -6.10
CA VAL A 112 5.51 0.78 -6.07
C VAL A 112 5.63 2.17 -6.70
N ASP A 113 4.71 2.50 -7.63
CA ASP A 113 4.55 3.88 -8.11
C ASP A 113 3.90 4.76 -7.04
N TRP A 114 4.72 5.31 -6.15
CA TRP A 114 4.30 6.22 -5.08
C TRP A 114 3.64 7.50 -5.59
N ARG A 115 3.88 7.91 -6.84
CA ARG A 115 3.25 9.08 -7.44
C ARG A 115 1.80 8.80 -7.83
N ALA A 116 1.43 7.56 -8.07
CA ALA A 116 0.05 7.14 -8.30
C ALA A 116 -0.63 6.64 -7.00
N ALA A 117 0.07 5.85 -6.19
CA ALA A 117 -0.47 5.21 -5.00
C ALA A 117 -0.80 6.19 -3.87
N LEU A 118 0.11 7.12 -3.53
CA LEU A 118 -0.12 8.05 -2.41
C LEU A 118 -1.31 9.00 -2.63
N PRO A 119 -1.51 9.62 -3.81
CA PRO A 119 -2.70 10.43 -4.04
C PRO A 119 -4.01 9.64 -3.92
N ALA A 120 -4.03 8.39 -4.39
CA ALA A 120 -5.18 7.49 -4.27
C ALA A 120 -5.48 7.16 -2.80
N TYR A 121 -4.45 6.78 -2.04
CA TYR A 121 -4.55 6.52 -0.61
C TYR A 121 -5.00 7.75 0.19
N PHE A 122 -4.41 8.92 -0.06
CA PHE A 122 -4.77 10.16 0.64
C PHE A 122 -6.22 10.57 0.38
N ARG A 123 -6.75 10.32 -0.82
CA ARG A 123 -8.18 10.51 -1.09
C ARG A 123 -9.03 9.61 -0.21
N CYS A 124 -8.65 8.34 -0.06
CA CYS A 124 -9.39 7.40 0.79
C CYS A 124 -9.30 7.76 2.27
N LEU A 125 -8.15 8.26 2.73
CA LEU A 125 -7.98 8.77 4.09
C LEU A 125 -8.85 10.00 4.38
N ALA A 126 -8.89 10.96 3.45
CA ALA A 126 -9.57 12.24 3.65
C ALA A 126 -11.06 12.05 3.97
N ASP A 127 -11.71 11.09 3.32
CA ASP A 127 -13.14 10.80 3.49
C ASP A 127 -13.50 10.20 4.85
N ALA A 128 -12.57 9.46 5.46
CA ALA A 128 -12.88 8.55 6.56
C ALA A 128 -12.14 8.86 7.88
N THR A 129 -11.39 9.97 7.96
CA THR A 129 -10.53 10.24 9.12
C THR A 129 -10.58 11.69 9.61
N PRO A 130 -10.55 11.93 10.94
CA PRO A 130 -10.42 13.26 11.51
C PRO A 130 -9.11 13.95 11.10
N ALA A 131 -9.09 15.28 11.12
CA ALA A 131 -7.97 16.11 10.64
C ALA A 131 -6.58 15.70 11.19
N GLU A 132 -6.47 15.48 12.49
CA GLU A 132 -5.20 15.08 13.12
C GLU A 132 -4.73 13.70 12.68
N HIS A 133 -5.66 12.75 12.58
CA HIS A 133 -5.35 11.40 12.15
C HIS A 133 -4.94 11.38 10.67
N PHE A 134 -5.66 12.11 9.83
CA PHE A 134 -5.29 12.31 8.43
C PHE A 134 -3.86 12.86 8.29
N ALA A 135 -3.54 13.95 9.00
CA ALA A 135 -2.22 14.57 8.90
C ALA A 135 -1.10 13.63 9.37
N ARG A 136 -1.33 12.90 10.46
CA ARG A 136 -0.37 11.90 10.98
C ARG A 136 -0.13 10.76 9.99
N GLU A 137 -1.17 10.20 9.40
CA GLU A 137 -1.03 9.06 8.49
C GLU A 137 -0.44 9.48 7.14
N VAL A 138 -0.75 10.70 6.65
CA VAL A 138 -0.05 11.30 5.50
C VAL A 138 1.44 11.46 5.80
N ASP A 139 1.79 12.06 6.94
CA ASP A 139 3.18 12.27 7.33
C ASP A 139 3.95 10.95 7.40
N ARG A 140 3.34 9.95 8.05
CA ARG A 140 3.90 8.61 8.20
C ARG A 140 4.11 7.92 6.86
N ALA A 141 3.09 7.88 5.99
CA ALA A 141 3.21 7.23 4.69
C ALA A 141 4.28 7.88 3.80
N ILE A 142 4.39 9.22 3.82
CA ILE A 142 5.45 9.90 3.09
C ILE A 142 6.82 9.56 3.67
N ALA A 143 6.96 9.59 4.99
CA ALA A 143 8.23 9.30 5.64
C ALA A 143 8.71 7.86 5.43
N ASP A 144 7.79 6.91 5.43
CA ASP A 144 8.10 5.49 5.26
C ASP A 144 8.50 5.19 3.81
N PHE A 145 7.86 5.82 2.81
CA PHE A 145 7.93 5.35 1.43
C PHE A 145 8.45 6.35 0.40
N ALA A 146 8.34 7.65 0.67
CA ALA A 146 8.53 8.69 -0.34
C ALA A 146 9.16 9.98 0.21
N ASP A 147 10.00 9.87 1.26
CA ASP A 147 10.60 11.03 1.92
C ASP A 147 11.48 11.85 0.97
N TYR A 148 12.07 11.18 -0.03
CA TYR A 148 12.87 11.77 -1.09
C TYR A 148 12.12 12.79 -1.96
N ASP A 149 10.78 12.72 -2.07
CA ASP A 149 9.93 13.66 -2.83
C ASP A 149 8.84 14.27 -1.91
N ARG A 150 9.13 14.36 -0.60
CA ARG A 150 8.19 14.79 0.44
C ARG A 150 7.43 16.08 0.12
N PRO A 151 8.05 17.19 -0.35
CA PRO A 151 7.31 18.40 -0.68
C PRO A 151 6.20 18.19 -1.72
N LYS A 152 6.44 17.34 -2.72
CA LYS A 152 5.48 17.03 -3.78
C LYS A 152 4.33 16.16 -3.28
N HIS A 153 4.62 15.18 -2.43
CA HIS A 153 3.59 14.34 -1.83
C HIS A 153 2.72 15.11 -0.83
N LEU A 154 3.30 16.01 -0.01
CA LEU A 154 2.54 16.91 0.86
C LEU A 154 1.66 17.88 0.05
N ALA A 155 2.17 18.42 -1.06
CA ALA A 155 1.35 19.25 -1.95
C ALA A 155 0.15 18.47 -2.52
N THR A 156 0.34 17.18 -2.82
CA THR A 156 -0.75 16.33 -3.30
C THR A 156 -1.76 16.00 -2.20
N ALA A 157 -1.31 15.71 -0.98
CA ALA A 157 -2.19 15.50 0.17
C ALA A 157 -3.08 16.73 0.43
N ARG A 158 -2.51 17.95 0.34
CA ARG A 158 -3.28 19.20 0.51
C ARG A 158 -4.39 19.40 -0.54
N ARG A 159 -4.20 18.89 -1.76
CA ARG A 159 -5.21 18.99 -2.84
C ARG A 159 -6.44 18.15 -2.57
N VAL A 160 -6.28 16.98 -1.93
CA VAL A 160 -7.39 16.06 -1.63
C VAL A 160 -8.01 16.30 -0.25
N ALA A 161 -7.26 16.91 0.67
CA ALA A 161 -7.69 17.20 2.03
C ALA A 161 -8.87 18.20 2.11
N HIS A 162 -9.72 18.03 3.13
CA HIS A 162 -10.71 19.01 3.59
C HIS A 162 -10.05 20.19 4.30
N ALA A 163 -10.83 21.24 4.62
CA ALA A 163 -10.30 22.50 5.12
C ALA A 163 -9.55 22.34 6.47
N ASP A 164 -10.12 21.61 7.41
CA ASP A 164 -9.54 21.26 8.71
C ASP A 164 -8.29 20.36 8.57
N GLN A 165 -8.36 19.36 7.69
CA GLN A 165 -7.23 18.49 7.34
C GLN A 165 -6.05 19.28 6.75
N ARG A 166 -6.31 20.31 5.93
CA ARG A 166 -5.25 21.19 5.40
C ARG A 166 -4.57 21.98 6.50
N VAL A 167 -5.32 22.47 7.49
CA VAL A 167 -4.76 23.15 8.66
C VAL A 167 -3.87 22.19 9.44
N ALA A 168 -4.35 20.98 9.72
CA ALA A 168 -3.56 19.96 10.41
C ALA A 168 -2.26 19.59 9.67
N LEU A 169 -2.29 19.49 8.33
CA LEU A 169 -1.08 19.28 7.51
C LEU A 169 -0.08 20.44 7.58
N GLN A 170 -0.54 21.67 7.78
CA GLN A 170 0.35 22.85 7.93
C GLN A 170 1.00 22.90 9.30
N SER A 171 0.35 22.34 10.32
CA SER A 171 0.86 22.24 11.69
C SER A 171 1.86 21.09 11.89
N LEU A 172 2.14 20.28 10.86
CA LEU A 172 3.14 19.23 10.97
C LEU A 172 4.52 19.84 11.26
N PRO A 173 5.29 19.27 12.21
CA PRO A 173 6.63 19.77 12.49
C PRO A 173 7.52 19.62 11.26
N ALA A 174 8.48 20.54 11.10
CA ALA A 174 9.54 20.35 10.12
C ALA A 174 10.31 19.08 10.49
N ARG A 175 10.33 18.11 9.57
CA ARG A 175 11.22 16.95 9.71
C ARG A 175 12.60 17.37 9.22
N GLU A 176 13.63 17.09 10.01
CA GLU A 176 14.99 17.04 9.48
C GLU A 176 15.00 16.00 8.36
N GLN A 177 15.51 16.39 7.18
CA GLN A 177 15.72 15.43 6.10
C GLN A 177 16.60 14.32 6.65
N ARG A 178 16.05 13.10 6.78
CA ARG A 178 16.90 11.94 6.98
C ARG A 178 17.77 11.89 5.74
N ARG A 179 19.06 12.23 5.88
CA ARG A 179 20.06 11.94 4.85
C ARG A 179 19.89 10.45 4.57
N SER A 180 19.35 10.12 3.40
CA SER A 180 19.26 8.74 2.97
C SER A 180 20.67 8.18 3.07
N ARG A 181 20.91 7.26 4.01
CA ARG A 181 22.02 6.33 3.84
C ARG A 181 21.62 5.50 2.63
N ARG A 182 22.05 5.96 1.45
CA ARG A 182 22.47 5.03 0.40
C ARG A 182 23.60 4.25 1.06
N ALA A 183 23.28 3.06 1.58
CA ALA A 183 24.23 1.98 1.56
C ALA A 183 24.32 1.53 0.09
#